data_AF-A0A1V5HHJ3-F1
#
_entry.id   AF-A0A1V5HHJ3-F1
#
_cell.length_a   1.000
_cell.length_b   1.000
_cell.length_c   1.000
_cell.angle_alpha   90.00
_cell.angle_beta   90.00
_cell.angle_gamma   90.00
#
_symmetry.space_group_name_H-M   'P 1'
#
loop_
_entity.id
_entity.type
_entity.pdbx_description
1 polymer ?
#
loop_
_entity_poly.entity_id
_entity_poly.type
_entity_poly.pdbx_seq_one_letter_code
_entity_poly.pdbx_strand_id
1 'polypeptide(L)'
;MMEYSYDPNQVFEMIGASIGYGKRLEWPDDYFQIMAELGYQRYNLKNWSRSWNNFPFETGASNSVTLGITLQRNSIDNPIYTRLGSQFTLSVSATPPLSLFTKTDYSKMSDFDPAKYTWNEYHKWKLKIRTYTPLAPLTVKRTPVIATRAEFGILGHYNKYKLTPFETFDVGGDGMSGYSSSFATENVALRGYDNNSIEMNARAYTRLGLELRYPLILEPNSTIYAVGFLEAGNAWRNLNNFNPFDLKRSAGVGARIFLPMIGLMGIDWAYGFDPIRGSRSNSGSQFHFIIGQEF
;
A
#
# COMPACT_ATOMS: atom_id res chain seq x y z
N MET A 1 -17.63 -23.89 2.58
CA MET A 1 -16.95 -24.71 1.55
C MET A 1 -15.46 -24.61 1.81
N MET A 2 -14.86 -25.72 2.23
CA MET A 2 -13.43 -26.06 2.28
C MET A 2 -12.44 -25.09 2.96
N GLU A 3 -12.19 -25.39 4.25
CA GLU A 3 -10.87 -25.68 4.83
C GLU A 3 -9.69 -25.62 3.84
N TYR A 4 -8.95 -24.50 3.84
CA TYR A 4 -7.65 -24.39 3.17
C TYR A 4 -6.54 -24.65 4.20
N SER A 5 -6.00 -25.87 4.14
CA SER A 5 -4.69 -26.33 4.59
C SER A 5 -4.14 -25.90 5.95
N TYR A 6 -4.24 -26.81 6.91
CA TYR A 6 -3.23 -26.99 7.97
C TYR A 6 -2.26 -28.10 7.51
N ASP A 7 -1.43 -27.84 6.48
CA ASP A 7 -0.30 -28.73 6.16
C ASP A 7 0.89 -28.30 7.01
N PRO A 8 1.27 -29.05 8.07
CA PRO A 8 2.36 -28.67 8.96
C PRO A 8 3.74 -28.62 8.26
N ASN A 9 3.83 -29.05 6.99
CA ASN A 9 5.05 -28.97 6.20
C ASN A 9 5.15 -27.72 5.32
N GLN A 10 4.08 -26.93 5.17
CA GLN A 10 4.10 -25.67 4.42
C GLN A 10 4.32 -24.50 5.39
N VAL A 11 5.50 -23.89 5.33
CA VAL A 11 5.89 -22.83 6.26
C VAL A 11 6.44 -21.64 5.49
N PHE A 12 5.87 -20.47 5.76
CA PHE A 12 6.43 -19.18 5.41
C PHE A 12 6.77 -18.45 6.71
N GLU A 13 8.06 -18.33 7.01
CA GLU A 13 8.56 -17.68 8.22
C GLU A 13 9.28 -16.38 7.84
N MET A 14 8.97 -15.31 8.56
CA MET A 14 9.60 -14.01 8.41
C MET A 14 10.13 -13.54 9.75
N ILE A 15 11.45 -13.39 9.86
CA ILE A 15 12.12 -12.87 11.06
C ILE A 15 12.79 -11.57 10.69
N GLY A 16 12.45 -10.50 11.40
CA GLY A 16 13.04 -9.19 11.17
C GLY A 16 13.49 -8.51 12.45
N ALA A 17 14.47 -7.63 12.33
CA ALA A 17 14.87 -6.68 13.34
C ALA A 17 15.19 -5.35 12.65
N SER A 18 14.73 -4.24 13.21
CA SER A 18 15.08 -2.92 12.70
C SER A 18 15.43 -1.96 13.82
N ILE A 19 16.27 -0.99 13.48
CA ILE A 19 16.61 0.13 14.34
C ILE A 19 16.36 1.42 13.58
N GLY A 20 15.56 2.30 14.18
CA GLY A 20 15.16 3.57 13.60
C GLY A 20 15.63 4.75 14.43
N TYR A 21 15.99 5.83 13.75
CA TYR A 21 16.17 7.14 14.35
C TYR A 21 15.26 8.15 13.64
N GLY A 22 14.41 8.81 14.41
CA GLY A 22 13.49 9.83 13.93
C GLY A 22 13.78 11.18 14.59
N LYS A 23 13.76 12.25 13.79
CA LYS A 23 13.92 13.62 14.28
C LYS A 23 12.95 14.57 13.58
N ARG A 24 12.34 15.47 14.36
CA ARG A 24 11.59 16.62 13.84
C ARG A 24 12.57 17.66 13.30
N LEU A 25 12.33 18.13 12.08
CA LEU A 25 13.13 19.17 11.46
C LEU A 25 12.56 20.54 11.85
N GLU A 26 13.43 21.51 12.13
CA GLU A 26 13.06 22.92 12.40
C GLU A 26 13.05 23.76 11.12
N TRP A 27 13.67 23.25 10.05
CA TRP A 27 13.70 23.85 8.73
C TRP A 27 13.35 22.77 7.70
N PRO A 28 12.46 23.00 6.72
CA PRO A 28 11.84 24.29 6.34
C PRO A 28 10.66 24.78 7.20
N ASP A 29 9.98 23.89 7.93
CA ASP A 29 8.98 24.22 8.94
C ASP A 29 8.94 23.13 10.03
N ASP A 30 8.32 23.44 11.17
CA ASP A 30 8.23 22.50 12.29
C ASP A 30 7.28 21.33 11.99
N TYR A 31 6.55 21.27 10.87
CA TYR A 31 5.72 20.11 10.55
C TYR A 31 6.51 18.98 9.89
N PHE A 32 7.76 19.24 9.51
CA PHE A 32 8.64 18.23 8.92
C PHE A 32 9.25 17.28 9.95
N GLN A 33 9.33 16.02 9.57
CA GLN A 33 9.96 14.95 10.31
C GLN A 33 10.76 14.10 9.33
N ILE A 34 11.96 13.69 9.74
CA ILE A 34 12.77 12.73 9.01
C ILE A 34 13.00 11.50 9.89
N MET A 35 12.83 10.34 9.30
CA MET A 35 13.10 9.05 9.92
C MET A 35 14.06 8.26 9.05
N ALA A 36 15.14 7.77 9.64
CA ALA A 36 16.04 6.81 9.03
C ALA A 36 15.90 5.48 9.77
N GLU A 37 15.79 4.37 9.04
CA GLU A 37 15.64 3.04 9.59
C GLU A 37 16.59 2.08 8.90
N LEU A 38 17.33 1.30 9.68
CA LEU A 38 18.10 0.17 9.18
C LEU A 38 17.39 -1.11 9.64
N GLY A 39 16.89 -1.87 8.68
CA GLY A 39 16.20 -3.14 8.88
C GLY A 39 16.98 -4.32 8.34
N TYR A 40 16.82 -5.46 9.00
CA TYR A 40 17.18 -6.77 8.48
C TYR A 40 15.95 -7.66 8.55
N GLN A 41 15.63 -8.34 7.46
CA GLN A 41 14.51 -9.27 7.37
C GLN A 41 14.94 -10.53 6.63
N ARG A 42 14.69 -11.69 7.24
CA ARG A 42 14.92 -13.02 6.68
C ARG A 42 13.59 -13.69 6.39
N TYR A 43 13.43 -14.12 5.15
CA TYR A 43 12.32 -14.91 4.66
C TYR A 43 12.77 -16.36 4.51
N ASN A 44 12.14 -17.28 5.23
CA ASN A 44 12.35 -18.71 5.09
C ASN A 44 11.07 -19.34 4.51
N LEU A 45 11.21 -19.97 3.35
CA LEU A 45 10.14 -20.71 2.69
C LEU A 45 10.46 -22.21 2.76
N LYS A 46 9.47 -23.01 3.14
CA LYS A 46 9.54 -24.48 3.14
C LYS A 46 8.26 -25.04 2.54
N ASN A 47 8.39 -25.76 1.42
CA ASN A 47 7.28 -26.34 0.65
C ASN A 47 6.15 -25.34 0.38
N TRP A 48 6.49 -24.06 0.21
CA TRP A 48 5.50 -23.04 -0.02
C TRP A 48 4.97 -23.16 -1.44
N SER A 49 3.66 -23.32 -1.59
CA SER A 49 3.06 -23.52 -2.92
C SER A 49 3.30 -22.31 -3.83
N ARG A 50 3.92 -22.57 -4.99
CA ARG A 50 4.15 -21.57 -6.06
C ARG A 50 2.89 -20.83 -6.48
N SER A 51 1.73 -21.47 -6.35
CA SER A 51 0.46 -20.92 -6.84
C SER A 51 -0.13 -19.83 -5.95
N TRP A 52 0.31 -19.69 -4.69
CA TRP A 52 -0.33 -18.79 -3.72
C TRP A 52 0.10 -17.33 -3.82
N ASN A 53 1.29 -17.03 -4.37
CA ASN A 53 1.71 -15.66 -4.64
C ASN A 53 2.69 -15.51 -5.82
N ASN A 54 2.75 -16.53 -6.69
CA ASN A 54 3.69 -16.58 -7.82
C ASN A 54 5.17 -16.43 -7.40
N PHE A 55 5.54 -17.03 -6.26
CA PHE A 55 6.93 -17.08 -5.82
C PHE A 55 7.76 -17.94 -6.78
N PRO A 56 9.02 -17.54 -7.07
CA PRO A 56 9.88 -18.29 -7.98
C PRO A 56 10.29 -19.67 -7.43
N PHE A 57 10.35 -19.84 -6.11
CA PHE A 57 10.83 -21.07 -5.47
C PHE A 57 9.96 -21.48 -4.27
N GLU A 58 9.89 -22.79 -4.02
CA GLU A 58 9.05 -23.39 -2.96
C GLU A 58 9.79 -23.49 -1.62
N THR A 59 11.09 -23.77 -1.68
CA THR A 59 11.96 -23.94 -0.51
C THR A 59 13.23 -23.13 -0.69
N GLY A 60 13.56 -22.29 0.29
CA GLY A 60 14.74 -21.43 0.25
C GLY A 60 14.73 -20.37 1.34
N ALA A 61 15.88 -19.73 1.56
CA ALA A 61 16.02 -18.61 2.48
C ALA A 61 16.51 -17.37 1.73
N SER A 62 15.90 -16.22 2.03
CA SER A 62 16.21 -14.93 1.43
C SER A 62 16.40 -13.88 2.50
N ASN A 63 17.44 -13.07 2.37
CA ASN A 63 17.80 -12.05 3.34
C ASN A 63 17.68 -10.66 2.70
N SER A 64 17.09 -9.72 3.42
CA SER A 64 16.91 -8.34 3.00
C SER A 64 17.50 -7.43 4.07
N VAL A 65 18.50 -6.63 3.70
CA VAL A 65 19.01 -5.54 4.53
C VAL A 65 18.50 -4.25 3.91
N THR A 66 17.67 -3.50 4.62
CA THR A 66 16.99 -2.32 4.11
C THR A 66 17.45 -1.08 4.84
N LEU A 67 17.84 -0.06 4.08
CA LEU A 67 18.00 1.30 4.57
C LEU A 67 16.79 2.11 4.10
N GLY A 68 15.91 2.44 5.05
CA GLY A 68 14.74 3.27 4.87
C GLY A 68 15.01 4.72 5.26
N ILE A 69 14.60 5.67 4.41
CA ILE A 69 14.53 7.08 4.73
C ILE A 69 13.11 7.55 4.43
N THR A 70 12.43 8.10 5.43
CA THR A 70 11.10 8.69 5.29
C THR A 70 11.15 10.15 5.67
N LEU A 71 10.79 11.00 4.71
CA LEU A 71 10.53 12.42 4.93
C LEU A 71 9.02 12.63 4.98
N GLN A 72 8.53 13.15 6.10
CA GLN A 72 7.12 13.42 6.31
C GLN A 72 6.89 14.87 6.69
N ARG A 73 5.79 15.47 6.21
CA ARG A 73 5.25 16.73 6.70
C ARG A 73 3.78 16.52 7.06
N ASN A 74 3.38 16.86 8.28
CA ASN A 74 2.00 16.67 8.73
C ASN A 74 1.48 17.93 9.41
N SER A 75 0.56 18.64 8.76
CA SER A 75 0.00 19.92 9.22
C SER A 75 -1.52 19.87 9.42
N ILE A 76 -2.08 18.69 9.71
CA ILE A 76 -3.52 18.50 9.89
C ILE A 76 -4.02 19.14 11.20
N ASP A 77 -5.26 19.62 11.19
CA ASP A 77 -5.89 20.23 12.37
C ASP A 77 -6.45 19.19 13.37
N ASN A 78 -6.97 18.07 12.87
CA ASN A 78 -7.58 17.03 13.69
C ASN A 78 -7.35 15.62 13.08
N PRO A 79 -6.92 14.62 13.86
CA PRO A 79 -6.66 13.28 13.36
C PRO A 79 -7.91 12.44 13.04
N ILE A 80 -9.08 12.76 13.61
CA ILE A 80 -10.32 11.97 13.42
C ILE A 80 -11.13 12.53 12.25
N TYR A 81 -11.34 13.84 12.23
CA TYR A 81 -12.01 14.55 11.14
C TYR A 81 -11.21 15.80 10.78
N THR A 82 -10.22 15.61 9.91
CA THR A 82 -9.39 16.70 9.41
C THR A 82 -10.20 17.64 8.53
N ARG A 83 -10.19 18.93 8.84
CA ARG A 83 -10.87 19.98 8.07
C ARG A 83 -9.91 20.81 7.22
N LEU A 84 -8.68 20.94 7.69
CA LEU A 84 -7.66 21.75 7.04
C LEU A 84 -6.30 21.08 7.22
N GLY A 85 -5.47 21.20 6.19
CA GLY A 85 -4.05 20.89 6.25
C GLY A 85 -3.63 19.92 5.17
N SER A 86 -2.44 19.37 5.36
CA SER A 86 -1.84 18.45 4.40
C SER A 86 -0.96 17.44 5.11
N GLN A 87 -0.86 16.27 4.51
CA GLN A 87 0.08 15.22 4.86
C GLN A 87 0.87 14.88 3.62
N PHE A 88 2.18 14.94 3.73
CA PHE A 88 3.11 14.55 2.69
C PHE A 88 4.05 13.51 3.28
N THR A 89 4.23 12.40 2.60
CA THR A 89 5.18 11.35 2.99
C THR A 89 5.92 10.88 1.76
N LEU A 90 7.24 11.03 1.77
CA LEU A 90 8.15 10.45 0.80
C LEU A 90 8.99 9.41 1.53
N SER A 91 8.84 8.15 1.16
CA SER A 91 9.61 7.03 1.73
C SER A 91 10.45 6.39 0.64
N VAL A 92 11.74 6.22 0.93
CA VAL A 92 12.69 5.52 0.09
C VAL A 92 13.29 4.38 0.90
N SER A 93 13.15 3.15 0.43
CA SER A 93 13.74 1.96 1.06
C SER A 93 14.65 1.29 0.06
N ALA A 94 15.95 1.25 0.34
CA ALA A 94 16.96 0.70 -0.55
C ALA A 94 17.70 -0.45 0.13
N THR A 95 18.09 -1.44 -0.66
CA THR A 95 18.93 -2.56 -0.21
C THR A 95 20.34 -2.40 -0.80
N PRO A 96 21.39 -2.91 -0.15
CA PRO A 96 22.73 -2.91 -0.73
C PRO A 96 22.76 -3.66 -2.08
N PRO A 97 23.33 -3.08 -3.15
CA PRO A 97 23.34 -3.70 -4.47
C PRO A 97 24.45 -4.76 -4.60
N LEU A 98 24.32 -5.88 -3.88
CA LEU A 98 25.33 -6.93 -3.81
C LEU A 98 25.67 -7.56 -5.17
N SER A 99 24.73 -7.56 -6.12
CA SER A 99 24.96 -8.04 -7.48
C SER A 99 25.97 -7.21 -8.27
N LEU A 100 26.20 -5.94 -7.90
CA LEU A 100 27.24 -5.10 -8.54
C LEU A 100 28.65 -5.46 -8.06
N PHE A 101 28.78 -6.04 -6.87
CA PHE A 101 30.06 -6.41 -6.27
C PHE A 101 30.43 -7.88 -6.50
N THR A 102 29.47 -8.71 -6.89
CA THR A 102 29.66 -10.15 -7.11
C THR A 102 29.90 -10.44 -8.59
N LYS A 103 30.85 -11.33 -8.92
CA LYS A 103 31.15 -11.75 -10.32
C LYS A 103 30.15 -12.77 -10.89
N THR A 104 28.97 -12.92 -10.29
CA THR A 104 27.98 -13.92 -10.68
C THR A 104 27.17 -13.44 -11.88
N ASP A 105 27.11 -14.26 -12.92
CA ASP A 105 26.31 -13.97 -14.12
C ASP A 105 24.85 -14.38 -13.91
N TYR A 106 24.05 -13.47 -13.33
CA TYR A 106 22.63 -13.67 -13.06
C TYR A 106 21.77 -13.89 -14.31
N SER A 107 22.27 -13.57 -15.52
CA SER A 107 21.55 -13.81 -16.77
C SER A 107 21.46 -15.30 -17.13
N LYS A 108 22.38 -16.11 -16.61
CA LYS A 108 22.44 -17.57 -16.82
C LYS A 108 21.81 -18.37 -15.69
N MET A 109 21.44 -17.71 -14.59
CA MET A 109 20.77 -18.34 -13.47
C MET A 109 19.26 -18.42 -13.73
N SER A 110 18.71 -19.61 -13.54
CA SER A 110 17.26 -19.84 -13.60
C SER A 110 16.53 -18.93 -12.60
N ASP A 111 15.41 -18.35 -13.01
CA ASP A 111 14.50 -17.61 -12.12
C ASP A 111 13.90 -18.52 -11.03
N PHE A 112 14.02 -19.83 -11.16
CA PHE A 112 13.53 -20.79 -10.17
C PHE A 112 14.59 -21.20 -9.13
N ASP A 113 15.83 -20.76 -9.30
CA ASP A 113 16.92 -21.10 -8.39
C ASP A 113 16.86 -20.24 -7.12
N PRO A 114 16.65 -20.81 -5.92
CA PRO A 114 16.64 -20.05 -4.68
C PRO A 114 17.98 -19.34 -4.40
N ALA A 115 19.11 -19.84 -4.92
CA ALA A 115 20.42 -19.20 -4.77
C ALA A 115 20.46 -17.82 -5.44
N LYS A 116 19.61 -17.58 -6.44
CA LYS A 116 19.48 -16.28 -7.10
C LYS A 116 18.96 -15.21 -6.15
N TYR A 117 18.10 -15.59 -5.20
CA TYR A 117 17.37 -14.68 -4.30
C TYR A 117 17.85 -14.74 -2.84
N THR A 118 19.01 -15.35 -2.57
CA THR A 118 19.57 -15.41 -1.20
C THR A 118 19.73 -14.03 -0.56
N TRP A 119 20.02 -13.01 -1.39
CA TRP A 119 20.02 -11.60 -1.00
C TRP A 119 19.07 -10.82 -1.89
N ASN A 120 18.11 -10.15 -1.27
CA ASN A 120 17.15 -9.31 -1.97
C ASN A 120 17.75 -7.96 -2.36
N GLU A 121 17.47 -7.56 -3.58
CA GLU A 121 18.04 -6.36 -4.19
C GLU A 121 16.95 -5.56 -4.89
N TYR A 122 16.65 -4.40 -4.32
CA TYR A 122 15.65 -3.45 -4.79
C TYR A 122 15.83 -2.07 -4.15
N HIS A 123 15.17 -1.10 -4.78
CA HIS A 123 14.88 0.20 -4.19
C HIS A 123 13.41 0.51 -4.38
N LYS A 124 12.73 0.85 -3.30
CA LYS A 124 11.28 1.09 -3.23
C LYS A 124 11.06 2.56 -2.90
N TRP A 125 10.30 3.23 -3.75
CA TRP A 125 9.93 4.64 -3.62
C TRP A 125 8.43 4.71 -3.41
N LYS A 126 8.00 5.40 -2.37
CA LYS A 126 6.59 5.63 -2.07
C LYS A 126 6.38 7.11 -1.81
N LEU A 127 5.44 7.70 -2.54
CA LEU A 127 5.00 9.06 -2.37
C LEU A 127 3.53 9.04 -1.99
N LYS A 128 3.18 9.60 -0.85
CA LYS A 128 1.79 9.77 -0.39
C LYS A 128 1.53 11.24 -0.10
N ILE A 129 0.49 11.76 -0.72
CA ILE A 129 0.04 13.15 -0.58
C ILE A 129 -1.43 13.11 -0.20
N ARG A 130 -1.78 13.78 0.89
CA ARG A 130 -3.16 14.00 1.32
C ARG A 130 -3.34 15.48 1.61
N THR A 131 -4.39 16.08 1.06
CA THR A 131 -4.72 17.49 1.32
C THR A 131 -6.17 17.62 1.69
N TYR A 132 -6.45 18.50 2.65
CA TYR A 132 -7.79 18.70 3.21
C TYR A 132 -8.15 20.17 3.03
N THR A 133 -9.18 20.42 2.22
CA THR A 133 -9.64 21.76 1.89
C THR A 133 -11.08 21.93 2.38
N PRO A 134 -11.35 22.85 3.32
CA PRO A 134 -12.71 23.10 3.79
C PRO A 134 -13.51 23.85 2.71
N LEU A 135 -14.76 23.46 2.50
CA LEU A 135 -15.67 24.12 1.57
C LEU A 135 -16.48 25.26 2.20
N ALA A 136 -16.43 25.38 3.53
CA ALA A 136 -17.08 26.44 4.28
C ALA A 136 -16.10 27.01 5.32
N PRO A 137 -16.37 28.21 5.85
CA PRO A 137 -15.57 28.77 6.95
C PRO A 137 -15.53 27.80 8.14
N LEU A 138 -14.36 27.65 8.76
CA LEU A 138 -14.14 26.73 9.90
C LEU A 138 -14.99 27.06 11.15
N THR A 139 -15.62 28.25 11.17
CA THR A 139 -16.59 28.66 12.19
C THR A 139 -17.90 27.87 12.11
N VAL A 140 -18.23 27.28 10.96
CA VAL A 140 -19.41 26.44 10.78
C VAL A 140 -19.13 25.05 11.36
N LYS A 141 -19.91 24.66 12.38
CA LYS A 141 -19.76 23.36 13.05
C LYS A 141 -19.80 22.18 12.08
N ARG A 142 -20.63 22.25 11.05
CA ARG A 142 -20.73 21.24 9.98
C ARG A 142 -20.06 21.72 8.70
N THR A 143 -18.73 21.78 8.70
CA THR A 143 -17.96 22.17 7.51
C THR A 143 -17.70 20.94 6.62
N PRO A 144 -18.21 20.92 5.37
CA PRO A 144 -17.83 19.92 4.39
C PRO A 144 -16.36 20.09 4.00
N VAL A 145 -15.68 18.99 3.72
CA VAL A 145 -14.24 18.98 3.43
C VAL A 145 -14.00 18.17 2.17
N ILE A 146 -13.20 18.73 1.25
CA ILE A 146 -12.63 17.96 0.15
C ILE A 146 -11.28 17.41 0.62
N ALA A 147 -11.18 16.08 0.68
CA ALA A 147 -9.93 15.39 0.87
C ALA A 147 -9.42 14.87 -0.47
N THR A 148 -8.24 15.35 -0.90
CA THR A 148 -7.58 14.84 -2.10
C THR A 148 -6.44 13.93 -1.69
N ARG A 149 -6.30 12.81 -2.38
CA ARG A 149 -5.25 11.81 -2.16
C ARG A 149 -4.52 11.54 -3.47
N ALA A 150 -3.21 11.50 -3.41
CA ALA A 150 -2.37 10.98 -4.47
C ALA A 150 -1.30 10.07 -3.87
N GLU A 151 -1.22 8.84 -4.36
CA GLU A 151 -0.26 7.84 -3.95
C GLU A 151 0.43 7.25 -5.17
N PHE A 152 1.76 7.17 -5.10
CA PHE A 152 2.59 6.55 -6.10
C PHE A 152 3.56 5.60 -5.41
N GLY A 153 3.73 4.42 -5.97
CA GLY A 153 4.74 3.48 -5.50
C GLY A 153 5.49 2.89 -6.68
N ILE A 154 6.81 2.78 -6.54
CA ILE A 154 7.70 2.22 -7.55
C ILE A 154 8.72 1.32 -6.84
N LEU A 155 8.83 0.08 -7.32
CA LEU A 155 9.77 -0.94 -6.90
C LEU A 155 10.77 -1.18 -8.04
N GLY A 156 11.86 -0.43 -7.98
CA GLY A 156 12.98 -0.55 -8.89
C GLY A 156 13.84 -1.79 -8.62
N HIS A 157 14.82 -1.97 -9.50
CA HIS A 157 15.79 -3.06 -9.44
C HIS A 157 17.17 -2.50 -9.78
N TYR A 158 18.22 -3.07 -9.19
CA TYR A 158 19.60 -2.75 -9.57
C TYR A 158 20.06 -3.57 -10.77
N ASN A 159 19.64 -4.84 -10.82
CA ASN A 159 19.94 -5.75 -11.92
C ASN A 159 18.65 -6.29 -12.54
N LYS A 160 18.46 -6.07 -13.85
CA LYS A 160 17.27 -6.50 -14.59
C LYS A 160 17.05 -8.01 -14.61
N TYR A 161 18.11 -8.79 -14.39
CA TYR A 161 18.04 -10.25 -14.34
C TYR A 161 17.80 -10.78 -12.92
N LYS A 162 17.76 -9.92 -11.89
CA LYS A 162 17.53 -10.30 -10.49
C LYS A 162 16.43 -9.44 -9.89
N LEU A 163 15.20 -9.75 -10.27
CA LEU A 163 14.00 -9.07 -9.80
C LEU A 163 13.56 -9.65 -8.45
N THR A 164 13.51 -8.84 -7.39
CA THR A 164 12.96 -9.31 -6.11
C THR A 164 11.50 -9.79 -6.30
N PRO A 165 11.15 -10.99 -5.79
CA PRO A 165 9.77 -11.45 -5.68
C PRO A 165 9.08 -10.95 -4.40
N PHE A 166 9.82 -10.30 -3.51
CA PHE A 166 9.33 -9.70 -2.28
C PHE A 166 9.11 -8.20 -2.45
N GLU A 167 8.31 -7.60 -1.58
CA GLU A 167 8.02 -6.16 -1.47
C GLU A 167 7.23 -5.54 -2.63
N THR A 168 6.70 -6.38 -3.53
CA THR A 168 5.80 -5.97 -4.60
C THR A 168 4.46 -5.48 -4.06
N PHE A 169 3.68 -4.84 -4.91
CA PHE A 169 2.38 -4.28 -4.56
C PHE A 169 1.26 -5.17 -5.09
N ASP A 170 0.30 -5.47 -4.23
CA ASP A 170 -0.96 -6.08 -4.64
C ASP A 170 -2.04 -5.01 -4.58
N VAL A 171 -2.77 -4.80 -5.67
CA VAL A 171 -3.69 -3.66 -5.77
C VAL A 171 -5.11 -4.14 -6.04
N GLY A 172 -6.05 -3.68 -5.23
CA GLY A 172 -7.48 -3.95 -5.38
C GLY A 172 -8.20 -4.11 -4.05
N GLY A 173 -9.48 -3.75 -4.05
CA GLY A 173 -10.40 -3.97 -2.94
C GLY A 173 -10.12 -3.15 -1.69
N ASP A 174 -10.30 -3.77 -0.53
CA ASP A 174 -10.39 -3.09 0.76
C ASP A 174 -9.04 -2.88 1.46
N GLY A 175 -7.95 -3.44 0.93
CA GLY A 175 -6.62 -3.38 1.56
C GLY A 175 -6.49 -4.09 2.92
N MET A 176 -7.58 -4.66 3.44
CA MET A 176 -7.63 -5.38 4.72
C MET A 176 -7.42 -6.89 4.54
N SER A 177 -7.71 -7.40 3.35
CA SER A 177 -7.47 -8.80 2.96
C SER A 177 -6.00 -9.26 3.01
N GLY A 178 -5.05 -8.33 3.24
CA GLY A 178 -3.62 -8.64 3.39
C GLY A 178 -3.22 -9.35 4.70
N TYR A 179 -4.09 -9.40 5.71
CA TYR A 179 -3.75 -10.00 7.01
C TYR A 179 -3.48 -11.52 6.98
N SER A 180 -3.92 -12.24 5.94
CA SER A 180 -3.81 -13.71 5.89
C SER A 180 -3.15 -14.29 4.64
N SER A 181 -2.89 -13.50 3.59
CA SER A 181 -2.47 -14.05 2.27
C SER A 181 -1.27 -13.36 1.60
N SER A 182 -0.83 -12.20 2.10
CA SER A 182 0.19 -11.35 1.46
C SER A 182 1.38 -11.09 2.40
N PHE A 183 2.07 -12.14 2.86
CA PHE A 183 3.14 -12.02 3.85
C PHE A 183 4.40 -11.27 3.39
N ALA A 184 4.51 -11.01 2.09
CA ALA A 184 5.71 -10.45 1.48
C ALA A 184 5.40 -9.38 0.42
N THR A 185 4.15 -8.94 0.33
CA THR A 185 3.66 -7.95 -0.62
C THR A 185 2.87 -6.88 0.12
N GLU A 186 2.94 -5.64 -0.37
CA GLU A 186 2.22 -4.51 0.21
C GLU A 186 0.87 -4.38 -0.48
N ASN A 187 -0.23 -4.54 0.27
CA ASN A 187 -1.57 -4.38 -0.26
C ASN A 187 -1.94 -2.89 -0.36
N VAL A 188 -2.44 -2.49 -1.53
CA VAL A 188 -2.94 -1.15 -1.82
C VAL A 188 -4.42 -1.26 -2.17
N ALA A 189 -5.26 -0.74 -1.28
CA ALA A 189 -6.70 -0.68 -1.49
C ALA A 189 -7.06 0.15 -2.73
N LEU A 190 -8.03 -0.33 -3.50
CA LEU A 190 -8.70 0.43 -4.54
C LEU A 190 -10.18 0.07 -4.55
N ARG A 191 -11.02 1.00 -4.08
CA ARG A 191 -12.45 0.76 -3.90
C ARG A 191 -13.14 0.59 -5.24
N GLY A 192 -14.21 -0.20 -5.26
CA GLY A 192 -14.97 -0.52 -6.48
C GLY A 192 -14.39 -1.66 -7.31
N TYR A 193 -13.29 -2.25 -6.85
CA TYR A 193 -12.64 -3.42 -7.44
C TYR A 193 -12.52 -4.53 -6.40
N ASP A 194 -12.50 -5.78 -6.82
CA ASP A 194 -12.25 -6.90 -5.91
C ASP A 194 -10.80 -6.91 -5.42
N ASN A 195 -10.55 -7.57 -4.29
CA ASN A 195 -9.21 -7.75 -3.73
C ASN A 195 -8.26 -8.35 -4.78
N ASN A 196 -7.08 -7.76 -4.96
CA ASN A 196 -6.03 -8.22 -5.88
C ASN A 196 -6.45 -8.30 -7.37
N SER A 197 -7.57 -7.69 -7.76
CA SER A 197 -8.14 -7.82 -9.10
C SER A 197 -7.51 -6.90 -10.16
N ILE A 198 -6.83 -5.83 -9.75
CA ILE A 198 -6.14 -4.92 -10.67
C ILE A 198 -4.85 -5.57 -11.13
N GLU A 199 -3.95 -5.84 -10.19
CA GLU A 199 -2.72 -6.55 -10.44
C GLU A 199 -2.16 -7.15 -9.14
N MET A 200 -1.52 -8.31 -9.28
CA MET A 200 -0.75 -8.97 -8.23
C MET A 200 0.73 -8.90 -8.56
N ASN A 201 1.57 -8.78 -7.53
CA ASN A 201 3.01 -8.65 -7.67
C ASN A 201 3.43 -7.49 -8.59
N ALA A 202 2.69 -6.38 -8.51
CA ALA A 202 3.00 -5.18 -9.26
C ALA A 202 4.29 -4.53 -8.74
N ARG A 203 5.05 -3.93 -9.66
CA ARG A 203 6.25 -3.18 -9.34
C ARG A 203 6.03 -1.69 -9.31
N ALA A 204 4.96 -1.20 -9.93
CA ALA A 204 4.55 0.19 -9.79
C ALA A 204 3.04 0.26 -9.61
N TYR A 205 2.59 1.25 -8.85
CA TYR A 205 1.18 1.59 -8.74
C TYR A 205 0.99 3.10 -8.71
N THR A 206 -0.21 3.51 -9.10
CA THR A 206 -0.68 4.87 -8.96
C THR A 206 -2.11 4.81 -8.45
N ARG A 207 -2.41 5.61 -7.43
CA ARG A 207 -3.75 5.74 -6.86
C ARG A 207 -4.02 7.21 -6.60
N LEU A 208 -5.11 7.68 -7.17
CA LEU A 208 -5.64 9.02 -6.99
C LEU A 208 -7.02 8.90 -6.36
N GLY A 209 -7.33 9.78 -5.43
CA GLY A 209 -8.60 9.79 -4.72
C GLY A 209 -9.07 11.21 -4.49
N LEU A 210 -10.37 11.40 -4.62
CA LEU A 210 -11.06 12.63 -4.25
C LEU A 210 -12.26 12.25 -3.40
N GLU A 211 -12.29 12.72 -2.17
CA GLU A 211 -13.37 12.45 -1.22
C GLU A 211 -14.02 13.76 -0.79
N LEU A 212 -15.34 13.84 -0.92
CA LEU A 212 -16.16 14.86 -0.31
C LEU A 212 -16.70 14.31 1.01
N ARG A 213 -16.24 14.88 2.12
CA ARG A 213 -16.64 14.48 3.47
C ARG A 213 -17.64 15.47 4.03
N TYR A 214 -18.73 14.95 4.60
CA TYR A 214 -19.77 15.74 5.24
C TYR A 214 -19.97 15.29 6.69
N PRO A 215 -19.70 16.15 7.69
CA PRO A 215 -19.79 15.77 9.08
C PRO A 215 -21.25 15.83 9.54
N LEU A 216 -21.77 14.69 10.00
CA LEU A 216 -23.12 14.57 10.55
C LEU A 216 -23.10 14.88 12.05
N ILE A 217 -22.18 14.23 12.76
CA ILE A 217 -21.97 14.33 14.20
C ILE A 217 -20.47 14.52 14.45
N LEU A 218 -20.12 15.57 15.19
CA LEU A 218 -18.75 15.87 15.62
C LEU A 218 -18.75 16.01 17.14
N GLU A 219 -18.97 14.91 17.84
CA GLU A 219 -18.96 14.85 19.30
C GLU A 219 -17.67 14.16 19.76
N PRO A 220 -17.11 14.55 20.92
CA PRO A 220 -15.85 13.97 21.43
C PRO A 220 -15.90 12.44 21.58
N ASN A 221 -17.09 11.89 21.85
CA ASN A 221 -17.30 10.46 22.07
C ASN A 221 -17.87 9.73 20.85
N SER A 222 -18.24 10.46 19.78
CA SER A 222 -18.80 9.89 18.55
C SER A 222 -18.62 10.86 17.41
N THR A 223 -17.81 10.48 16.42
CA THR A 223 -17.66 11.25 15.20
C THR A 223 -18.23 10.45 14.04
N ILE A 224 -19.25 10.99 13.38
CA ILE A 224 -19.91 10.37 12.24
C ILE A 224 -19.88 11.33 11.06
N TYR A 225 -19.38 10.85 9.93
CA TYR A 225 -19.38 11.61 8.69
C TYR A 225 -19.72 10.73 7.50
N ALA A 226 -20.45 11.30 6.55
CA ALA A 226 -20.71 10.71 5.26
C ALA A 226 -19.58 11.09 4.29
N VAL A 227 -19.30 10.22 3.33
CA VAL A 227 -18.27 10.42 2.31
C VAL A 227 -18.85 10.09 0.95
N GLY A 228 -18.73 10.99 -0.01
CA GLY A 228 -18.80 10.66 -1.43
C GLY A 228 -17.39 10.65 -1.99
N PHE A 229 -17.03 9.69 -2.83
CA PHE A 229 -15.66 9.59 -3.34
C PHE A 229 -15.58 9.19 -4.79
N LEU A 230 -14.50 9.64 -5.42
CA LEU A 230 -14.02 9.22 -6.71
C LEU A 230 -12.60 8.68 -6.52
N GLU A 231 -12.33 7.50 -7.04
CA GLU A 231 -10.98 6.93 -7.05
C GLU A 231 -10.56 6.58 -8.47
N ALA A 232 -9.27 6.66 -8.73
CA ALA A 232 -8.67 6.19 -9.96
C ALA A 232 -7.34 5.54 -9.61
N GLY A 233 -7.14 4.29 -10.00
CA GLY A 233 -5.90 3.59 -9.69
C GLY A 233 -5.56 2.51 -10.70
N ASN A 234 -4.27 2.21 -10.81
CA ASN A 234 -3.79 1.09 -11.59
C ASN A 234 -2.42 0.63 -11.07
N ALA A 235 -2.02 -0.56 -11.50
CA ALA A 235 -0.77 -1.18 -11.10
C ALA A 235 -0.16 -1.98 -12.26
N TRP A 236 1.17 -2.01 -12.31
CA TRP A 236 1.94 -2.57 -13.41
C TRP A 236 3.03 -3.51 -12.91
N ARG A 237 3.11 -4.72 -13.48
CA ARG A 237 4.20 -5.68 -13.19
C ARG A 237 5.55 -5.23 -13.73
N ASN A 238 5.57 -4.60 -14.90
CA ASN A 238 6.79 -4.15 -15.56
C ASN A 238 6.88 -2.63 -15.51
N LEU A 239 8.00 -2.10 -15.05
CA LEU A 239 8.25 -0.65 -14.99
C LEU A 239 8.26 0.01 -16.37
N ASN A 240 8.62 -0.74 -17.43
CA ASN A 240 8.62 -0.23 -18.80
C ASN A 240 7.20 0.07 -19.34
N ASN A 241 6.18 -0.54 -18.75
CA ASN A 241 4.79 -0.35 -19.14
C ASN A 241 4.06 0.63 -18.22
N PHE A 242 4.79 1.29 -17.32
CA PHE A 242 4.23 2.23 -16.36
C PHE A 242 3.64 3.44 -17.09
N ASN A 243 2.32 3.63 -16.96
CA ASN A 243 1.64 4.80 -17.47
C ASN A 243 0.72 5.38 -16.38
N PRO A 244 1.13 6.45 -15.67
CA PRO A 244 0.37 6.98 -14.54
C PRO A 244 -0.99 7.59 -14.92
N PHE A 245 -1.32 7.70 -16.21
CA PHE A 245 -2.59 8.22 -16.71
C PHE A 245 -3.59 7.12 -17.13
N ASP A 246 -3.12 5.88 -17.32
CA ASP A 246 -4.01 4.75 -17.60
C ASP A 246 -4.55 4.19 -16.28
N LEU A 247 -5.59 4.84 -15.75
CA LEU A 247 -6.16 4.55 -14.43
C LEU A 247 -7.56 3.96 -14.54
N LYS A 248 -7.82 2.94 -13.73
CA LYS A 248 -9.13 2.33 -13.56
C LYS A 248 -9.92 3.16 -12.54
N ARG A 249 -11.10 3.62 -12.94
CA ARG A 249 -11.90 4.59 -12.18
C ARG A 249 -13.00 3.90 -11.41
N SER A 250 -13.33 4.45 -10.25
CA SER A 250 -14.47 4.05 -9.45
C SER A 250 -15.06 5.27 -8.74
N ALA A 251 -16.34 5.17 -8.39
CA ALA A 251 -17.02 6.16 -7.59
C ALA A 251 -17.88 5.46 -6.55
N GLY A 252 -18.12 6.13 -5.43
CA GLY A 252 -18.90 5.52 -4.37
C GLY A 252 -19.36 6.51 -3.31
N VAL A 253 -20.14 5.97 -2.40
CA VAL A 253 -20.58 6.65 -1.20
C VAL A 253 -20.37 5.75 0.00
N GLY A 254 -20.11 6.35 1.15
CA GLY A 254 -19.87 5.63 2.37
C GLY A 254 -20.14 6.45 3.60
N ALA A 255 -20.06 5.77 4.74
CA ALA A 255 -20.16 6.38 6.05
C ALA A 255 -18.95 5.96 6.88
N ARG A 256 -18.55 6.85 7.78
CA ARG A 256 -17.46 6.64 8.74
C ARG A 256 -17.99 6.96 10.11
N ILE A 257 -17.72 6.06 11.04
CA ILE A 257 -18.09 6.16 12.45
C ILE A 257 -16.82 5.92 13.26
N PHE A 258 -16.44 6.88 14.08
CA PHE A 258 -15.36 6.74 15.04
C PHE A 258 -15.95 6.68 16.44
N LEU A 259 -15.62 5.60 17.16
CA LEU A 259 -15.97 5.41 18.56
C LEU A 259 -14.69 5.19 19.37
N PRO A 260 -14.46 5.90 20.49
CA PRO A 260 -13.21 5.82 21.25
C PRO A 260 -12.76 4.42 21.66
N MET A 261 -13.68 3.49 21.90
CA MET A 261 -13.36 2.12 22.32
C MET A 261 -13.23 1.11 21.19
N ILE A 262 -13.78 1.38 20.00
CA ILE A 262 -13.81 0.45 18.86
C ILE A 262 -12.84 0.90 17.75
N GLY A 263 -12.56 2.20 17.67
CA GLY A 263 -11.79 2.81 16.60
C GLY A 263 -12.66 3.30 15.44
N LEU A 264 -12.02 3.51 14.29
CA LEU A 264 -12.69 3.93 13.06
C LEU A 264 -13.32 2.72 12.37
N MET A 265 -14.62 2.81 12.11
CA MET A 265 -15.38 1.88 11.29
C MET A 265 -15.92 2.60 10.07
N GLY A 266 -16.02 1.88 8.96
CA GLY A 266 -16.60 2.42 7.74
C GLY A 266 -17.27 1.38 6.88
N ILE A 267 -18.25 1.84 6.12
CA ILE A 267 -18.93 1.08 5.09
C ILE A 267 -18.88 1.93 3.83
N ASP A 268 -18.38 1.35 2.75
CA ASP A 268 -18.31 1.96 1.43
C ASP A 268 -19.06 1.10 0.43
N TRP A 269 -19.98 1.72 -0.30
CA TRP A 269 -20.47 1.19 -1.55
C TRP A 269 -19.73 1.89 -2.68
N ALA A 270 -19.09 1.11 -3.55
CA ALA A 270 -18.30 1.61 -4.66
C ALA A 270 -18.67 0.89 -5.94
N TYR A 271 -18.70 1.63 -7.05
CA TYR A 271 -18.90 1.11 -8.38
C TYR A 271 -17.64 1.30 -9.21
N GLY A 272 -17.03 0.21 -9.67
CA GLY A 272 -15.91 0.24 -10.60
C GLY A 272 -16.39 0.31 -12.05
N PHE A 273 -16.01 1.38 -12.75
CA PHE A 273 -16.47 1.66 -14.11
C PHE A 273 -15.69 0.93 -15.19
N ASP A 274 -14.42 0.62 -14.94
CA ASP A 274 -13.53 0.06 -15.95
C ASP A 274 -13.41 -1.46 -15.76
N PRO A 275 -13.19 -2.22 -16.86
CA PRO A 275 -12.97 -3.65 -16.76
C PRO A 275 -11.60 -3.96 -16.16
N ILE A 276 -11.58 -5.01 -15.34
CA ILE A 276 -10.37 -5.62 -14.78
C ILE A 276 -9.71 -6.57 -15.78
N ARG A 277 -8.47 -6.95 -15.49
CA ARG A 277 -7.62 -7.75 -16.37
C ARG A 277 -8.32 -9.05 -16.81
N GLY A 278 -8.52 -9.19 -18.13
CA GLY A 278 -9.14 -10.38 -18.74
C GLY A 278 -10.67 -10.40 -18.77
N SER A 279 -11.33 -9.42 -18.12
CA SER A 279 -12.78 -9.28 -18.17
C SER A 279 -13.21 -8.30 -19.28
N ARG A 280 -14.36 -8.57 -19.90
CA ARG A 280 -15.06 -7.63 -20.79
C ARG A 280 -16.14 -6.83 -20.07
N SER A 281 -16.47 -7.21 -18.84
CA SER A 281 -17.45 -6.52 -18.00
C SER A 281 -16.74 -5.62 -16.99
N ASN A 282 -17.40 -4.52 -16.68
CA ASN A 282 -16.97 -3.62 -15.60
C ASN A 282 -16.97 -4.37 -14.27
N SER A 283 -16.12 -3.94 -13.33
CA SER A 283 -16.07 -4.49 -11.98
C SER A 283 -17.42 -4.42 -11.26
N GLY A 284 -18.19 -3.36 -11.52
CA GLY A 284 -19.55 -3.23 -11.01
C GLY A 284 -19.62 -2.80 -9.55
N SER A 285 -20.73 -3.12 -8.90
CA SER A 285 -21.06 -2.71 -7.53
C SER A 285 -20.35 -3.59 -6.50
N GLN A 286 -19.58 -2.97 -5.62
CA GLN A 286 -18.80 -3.62 -4.57
C GLN A 286 -19.07 -2.95 -3.21
N PHE A 287 -19.16 -3.77 -2.16
CA PHE A 287 -19.29 -3.30 -0.78
C PHE A 287 -17.99 -3.58 -0.03
N HIS A 288 -17.43 -2.54 0.58
CA HIS A 288 -16.19 -2.60 1.34
C HIS A 288 -16.47 -2.23 2.80
N PHE A 289 -15.91 -3.00 3.72
CA PHE A 289 -15.99 -2.75 5.15
C PHE A 289 -14.61 -2.35 5.66
N ILE A 290 -14.57 -1.40 6.58
CA ILE A 290 -13.35 -0.84 7.12
C ILE A 290 -13.38 -0.97 8.62
N ILE A 291 -12.31 -1.50 9.19
CA ILE A 291 -12.10 -1.55 10.63
C ILE A 291 -10.65 -1.15 10.93
N GLY A 292 -10.47 -0.12 11.75
CA GLY A 292 -9.17 0.26 12.32
C GLY A 292 -8.28 1.14 11.43
N GLN A 293 -8.35 1.04 10.10
CA GLN A 293 -7.51 1.81 9.18
C GLN A 293 -8.34 2.65 8.21
N GLU A 294 -8.07 3.96 8.14
CA GLU A 294 -8.68 4.80 7.10
C GLU A 294 -7.95 4.60 5.76
N PHE A 295 -8.71 4.46 4.67
CA PHE A 295 -8.21 4.24 3.31
C PHE A 295 -7.11 5.21 2.88
#